data_AF-A0A429TDQ7-F1
#
_entry.id   AF-A0A429TDQ7-F1
#
_cell.length_a   1.000
_cell.length_b   1.000
_cell.length_c   1.000
_cell.angle_alpha   90.00
_cell.angle_beta   90.00
_cell.angle_gamma   90.00
#
_symmetry.space_group_name_H-M   'P 1'
#
loop_
_entity.id
_entity.type
_entity.pdbx_description
1 polymer ?
#
loop_
_entity_poly.entity_id
_entity_poly.type
_entity_poly.pdbx_seq_one_letter_code
_entity_poly.pdbx_strand_id
1 'polypeptide(L)'
;MIKEPPGSRPLRRSDRPGRPPSADAPPRAFAAARASAVACAFAAARASARARVAGAARASVPARVSAVVRAFAAVCVVPAGCAVLAGCAAGAPAPGPGPAPDPDELIRAATQRLTDACLTRQGLVPPRAGPGRPRDAGDRRVSAALFGAGPAELSLALPTGHVVRAHTDGCLAAAQQRLYGDQPGWFRASVVVNNLRPEADHTHRDLAEVRARHRAEIADWERLRARAVTEATTVLTSPPPKGNPPA
;
A
#
# COMPACT_ATOMS: atom_id res chain seq x y z
N MET A 1 53.92 -42.68 57.04
CA MET A 1 53.77 -42.03 58.36
C MET A 1 53.42 -40.56 58.09
N ILE A 2 52.42 -40.02 58.81
CA ILE A 2 51.93 -38.62 58.79
C ILE A 2 51.01 -38.29 57.58
N LYS A 3 49.68 -38.46 57.67
CA LYS A 3 48.63 -37.67 58.37
C LYS A 3 48.21 -36.41 57.59
N GLU A 4 47.17 -36.53 56.77
CA GLU A 4 46.23 -35.41 56.53
C GLU A 4 45.31 -35.28 57.75
N PRO A 5 44.89 -34.08 58.15
CA PRO A 5 43.54 -33.59 57.77
C PRO A 5 43.46 -32.02 57.75
N PRO A 6 42.29 -31.36 57.87
CA PRO A 6 41.43 -30.99 56.74
C PRO A 6 41.11 -29.47 56.68
N GLY A 7 40.62 -29.03 55.52
CA GLY A 7 39.59 -27.98 55.38
C GLY A 7 39.87 -26.57 55.93
N SER A 8 39.96 -25.58 55.03
CA SER A 8 38.96 -24.48 54.95
C SER A 8 39.31 -23.49 53.84
N ARG A 9 38.27 -23.20 53.06
CA ARG A 9 38.11 -22.22 51.96
C ARG A 9 38.97 -20.95 52.07
N PRO A 10 39.52 -20.48 50.95
CA PRO A 10 39.63 -19.05 50.69
C PRO A 10 38.58 -18.59 49.68
N LEU A 11 37.90 -17.51 50.07
CA LEU A 11 37.15 -16.60 49.22
C LEU A 11 37.98 -16.21 48.00
N ARG A 12 37.55 -16.59 46.79
CA ARG A 12 37.94 -15.87 45.56
C ARG A 12 36.71 -15.20 44.97
N ARG A 13 36.64 -13.92 45.28
CA ARG A 13 35.91 -12.88 44.56
C ARG A 13 36.43 -12.87 43.12
N SER A 14 35.69 -13.49 42.21
CA SER A 14 35.92 -13.33 40.78
C SER A 14 35.24 -12.05 40.34
N ASP A 15 36.03 -10.99 40.22
CA ASP A 15 35.72 -9.82 39.40
C ASP A 15 35.42 -10.29 37.97
N ARG A 16 34.13 -10.36 37.62
CA ARG A 16 33.68 -10.40 36.24
C ARG A 16 33.46 -8.96 35.79
N PRO A 17 34.17 -8.47 34.77
CA PRO A 17 33.79 -7.22 34.13
C PRO A 17 32.39 -7.36 33.54
N GLY A 18 31.54 -6.38 33.85
CA GLY A 18 30.15 -6.31 33.45
C GLY A 18 29.98 -6.44 31.95
N ARG A 19 29.15 -7.41 31.55
CA ARG A 19 28.63 -7.53 30.19
C ARG A 19 27.74 -6.29 29.94
N PRO A 20 28.00 -5.47 28.90
CA PRO A 20 27.08 -4.40 28.56
C PRO A 20 25.72 -5.00 28.15
N PRO A 21 24.61 -4.31 28.45
CA PRO A 21 23.28 -4.76 28.03
C PRO A 21 23.23 -4.83 26.50
N SER A 22 22.74 -5.97 25.98
CA SER A 22 22.41 -6.14 24.57
C SER A 22 21.38 -5.09 24.14
N ALA A 23 21.84 -4.01 23.53
CA ALA A 23 21.05 -3.25 22.58
C ALA A 23 20.97 -4.12 21.31
N ASP A 24 19.82 -4.78 21.10
CA ASP A 24 19.30 -5.17 19.77
C ASP A 24 18.11 -6.15 19.90
N ALA A 25 17.18 -5.85 20.82
CA ALA A 25 15.80 -6.27 20.65
C ALA A 25 15.02 -5.04 20.17
N PRO A 26 14.53 -4.99 18.92
CA PRO A 26 13.70 -3.87 18.51
C PRO A 26 12.42 -3.87 19.36
N PRO A 27 12.00 -2.71 19.91
CA PRO A 27 10.77 -2.63 20.67
C PRO A 27 9.60 -3.03 19.77
N ARG A 28 8.64 -3.75 20.35
CA ARG A 28 7.39 -4.23 19.73
C ARG A 28 6.57 -3.14 19.01
N ALA A 29 6.94 -1.88 19.16
CA ALA A 29 6.41 -0.72 18.44
C ALA A 29 6.73 -0.70 16.92
N PHE A 30 7.78 -1.39 16.45
CA PHE A 30 8.17 -1.38 15.02
C PHE A 30 7.20 -2.12 14.08
N ALA A 31 6.37 -3.03 14.61
CA ALA A 31 5.35 -3.73 13.82
C ALA A 31 4.12 -2.84 13.53
N ALA A 32 3.83 -1.87 14.40
CA ALA A 32 2.70 -0.95 14.22
C ALA A 32 2.98 0.12 13.15
N ALA A 33 4.23 0.59 13.04
CA ALA A 33 4.62 1.60 12.05
C ALA A 33 4.58 1.07 10.60
N ARG A 34 4.87 -0.22 10.38
CA ARG A 34 4.82 -0.86 9.04
C ARG A 34 3.39 -1.06 8.51
N ALA A 35 2.41 -1.26 9.39
CA ALA A 35 1.00 -1.21 9.02
C ALA A 35 0.55 0.24 8.71
N SER A 36 1.17 1.24 9.35
CA SER A 36 0.77 2.63 9.24
C SER A 36 1.15 3.31 7.92
N ALA A 37 2.26 2.93 7.27
CA ALA A 37 2.64 3.54 5.99
C ALA A 37 1.75 3.08 4.82
N VAL A 38 1.41 1.79 4.78
CA VAL A 38 0.46 1.26 3.79
C VAL A 38 -0.97 1.70 4.12
N ALA A 39 -1.34 1.78 5.41
CA ALA A 39 -2.64 2.31 5.82
C ALA A 39 -2.79 3.84 5.61
N CYS A 40 -1.72 4.63 5.72
CA CYS A 40 -1.76 6.08 5.47
C CYS A 40 -2.04 6.40 4.00
N ALA A 41 -1.48 5.62 3.06
CA ALA A 41 -1.79 5.75 1.65
C ALA A 41 -3.28 5.44 1.35
N PHE A 42 -3.90 4.52 2.09
CA PHE A 42 -5.32 4.20 1.96
C PHE A 42 -6.26 5.22 2.63
N ALA A 43 -5.87 5.82 3.75
CA ALA A 43 -6.68 6.81 4.46
C ALA A 43 -6.77 8.16 3.71
N ALA A 44 -5.66 8.61 3.10
CA ALA A 44 -5.63 9.87 2.35
C ALA A 44 -6.45 9.82 1.04
N ALA A 45 -6.50 8.67 0.37
CA ALA A 45 -7.32 8.46 -0.83
C ALA A 45 -8.83 8.49 -0.52
N ARG A 46 -9.25 7.94 0.64
CA ARG A 46 -10.66 7.88 1.05
C ARG A 46 -11.25 9.22 1.47
N ALA A 47 -10.44 10.13 2.01
CA ALA A 47 -10.85 11.50 2.33
C ALA A 47 -11.11 12.36 1.07
N SER A 48 -10.30 12.14 0.03
CA SER A 48 -10.38 12.89 -1.24
C SER A 48 -11.61 12.52 -2.08
N ALA A 49 -12.05 11.25 -2.03
CA ALA A 49 -13.27 10.79 -2.71
C ALA A 49 -14.56 11.32 -2.06
N ARG A 50 -14.60 11.44 -0.72
CA ARG A 50 -15.77 11.98 0.00
C ARG A 50 -15.96 13.49 -0.23
N ALA A 51 -14.88 14.26 -0.38
CA ALA A 51 -14.96 15.69 -0.66
C ALA A 51 -15.57 15.99 -2.05
N ARG A 52 -15.34 15.15 -3.05
CA ARG A 52 -15.91 15.33 -4.41
C ARG A 52 -17.41 15.02 -4.47
N VAL A 53 -17.90 14.06 -3.69
CA VAL A 53 -19.34 13.74 -3.62
C VAL A 53 -20.11 14.80 -2.82
N ALA A 54 -19.50 15.38 -1.79
CA ALA A 54 -20.13 16.46 -1.01
C ALA A 54 -20.15 17.82 -1.74
N GLY A 55 -19.19 18.08 -2.63
CA GLY A 55 -19.10 19.33 -3.41
C GLY A 55 -20.11 19.44 -4.57
N ALA A 56 -20.62 18.30 -5.07
CA ALA A 56 -21.59 18.29 -6.17
C ALA A 56 -23.05 18.59 -5.73
N ALA A 57 -23.33 18.60 -4.43
CA ALA A 57 -24.68 18.79 -3.89
C ALA A 57 -24.97 20.22 -3.36
N ARG A 58 -24.03 21.16 -3.50
CA ARG A 58 -24.20 22.55 -3.05
C ARG A 58 -23.72 23.56 -4.09
N ALA A 59 -24.36 23.56 -5.25
CA ALA A 59 -24.41 24.74 -6.12
C ALA A 59 -25.80 25.37 -5.97
N SER A 60 -25.87 26.33 -5.07
CA SER A 60 -27.01 27.21 -4.82
C SER A 60 -27.31 28.10 -6.03
N VAL A 61 -28.58 28.09 -6.44
CA VAL A 61 -29.22 28.98 -7.40
C VAL A 61 -29.20 30.43 -6.90
N PRO A 62 -28.80 31.44 -7.69
CA PRO A 62 -29.10 32.83 -7.36
C PRO A 62 -30.50 33.21 -7.88
N ALA A 63 -31.31 33.76 -6.97
CA ALA A 63 -32.62 34.31 -7.24
C ALA A 63 -32.52 35.67 -7.97
N ARG A 64 -33.31 35.85 -9.04
CA ARG A 64 -33.89 37.16 -9.44
C ARG A 64 -35.28 36.99 -10.10
N VAL A 65 -36.30 37.23 -9.27
CA VAL A 65 -37.48 38.11 -9.43
C VAL A 65 -38.38 38.03 -10.70
N SER A 66 -39.67 37.86 -10.40
CA SER A 66 -40.91 38.33 -11.08
C SER A 66 -41.63 37.48 -12.14
N ALA A 67 -42.68 36.81 -11.62
CA ALA A 67 -44.11 37.01 -11.93
C ALA A 67 -44.72 36.46 -13.24
N VAL A 68 -46.01 36.10 -13.06
CA VAL A 68 -47.09 35.91 -14.07
C VAL A 68 -47.48 34.44 -14.39
N VAL A 69 -48.40 33.93 -13.56
CA VAL A 69 -49.78 33.45 -13.89
C VAL A 69 -50.00 32.26 -14.85
N ARG A 70 -51.02 31.45 -14.47
CA ARG A 70 -51.78 30.37 -15.16
C ARG A 70 -51.18 28.96 -15.04
N ALA A 71 -51.69 28.10 -14.15
CA ALA A 71 -53.01 27.44 -14.14
C ALA A 71 -53.29 26.65 -15.43
N PHE A 72 -53.22 25.32 -15.38
CA PHE A 72 -54.20 24.41 -15.99
C PHE A 72 -54.05 23.00 -15.38
N ALA A 73 -55.13 22.58 -14.75
CA ALA A 73 -55.40 21.19 -14.38
C ALA A 73 -55.86 20.42 -15.62
N ALA A 74 -55.54 19.12 -15.71
CA ALA A 74 -56.38 18.15 -16.41
C ALA A 74 -55.98 16.72 -16.04
N VAL A 75 -56.91 16.06 -15.34
CA VAL A 75 -57.01 14.62 -15.08
C VAL A 75 -57.26 13.87 -16.40
N CYS A 76 -56.71 12.66 -16.56
CA CYS A 76 -57.35 11.59 -17.32
C CYS A 76 -56.94 10.21 -16.79
N VAL A 77 -57.95 9.35 -16.68
CA VAL A 77 -57.99 8.02 -16.08
C VAL A 77 -57.76 6.94 -17.17
N VAL A 78 -56.93 5.93 -16.83
CA VAL A 78 -56.90 4.47 -17.16
C VAL A 78 -57.99 3.95 -18.16
N PRO A 79 -57.70 3.08 -19.16
CA PRO A 79 -57.53 1.64 -18.90
C PRO A 79 -56.66 0.77 -19.84
N ALA A 80 -56.56 -0.49 -19.40
CA ALA A 80 -55.84 -1.65 -19.90
C ALA A 80 -56.12 -2.07 -21.36
N GLY A 81 -55.14 -2.75 -21.98
CA GLY A 81 -55.34 -3.46 -23.24
C GLY A 81 -54.09 -4.16 -23.81
N CYS A 82 -54.08 -5.50 -23.65
CA CYS A 82 -53.49 -6.58 -24.47
C CYS A 82 -52.12 -6.49 -25.17
N ALA A 83 -51.36 -7.57 -24.89
CA ALA A 83 -50.16 -8.12 -25.50
C ALA A 83 -50.04 -8.11 -27.03
N VAL A 84 -48.82 -7.87 -27.52
CA VAL A 84 -48.19 -8.63 -28.63
C VAL A 84 -46.68 -8.77 -28.35
N LEU A 85 -46.19 -10.01 -28.42
CA LEU A 85 -44.77 -10.35 -28.43
C LEU A 85 -44.08 -9.75 -29.66
N ALA A 86 -43.33 -8.67 -29.47
CA ALA A 86 -42.36 -8.19 -30.46
C ALA A 86 -40.98 -8.21 -29.79
N GLY A 87 -40.25 -9.30 -30.03
CA GLY A 87 -38.83 -9.41 -29.72
C GLY A 87 -38.04 -8.46 -30.61
N CYS A 88 -37.96 -7.20 -30.21
CA CYS A 88 -36.96 -6.29 -30.75
C CYS A 88 -35.62 -6.66 -30.12
N ALA A 89 -34.79 -7.37 -30.89
CA ALA A 89 -33.35 -7.32 -30.77
C ALA A 89 -32.88 -5.88 -31.10
N ALA A 90 -33.22 -4.93 -30.23
CA ALA A 90 -32.60 -3.63 -30.20
C ALA A 90 -31.22 -3.86 -29.60
N GLY A 91 -30.21 -3.85 -30.48
CA GLY A 91 -28.81 -3.97 -30.11
C GLY A 91 -28.53 -3.06 -28.93
N ALA A 92 -28.15 -3.67 -27.81
CA ALA A 92 -27.57 -2.91 -26.72
C ALA A 92 -26.43 -2.08 -27.30
N PRO A 93 -26.39 -0.76 -27.08
CA PRO A 93 -25.22 0.01 -27.45
C PRO A 93 -24.01 -0.67 -26.80
N ALA A 94 -22.98 -0.94 -27.59
CA ALA A 94 -21.72 -1.45 -27.08
C ALA A 94 -21.34 -0.59 -25.86
N PRO A 95 -21.01 -1.20 -24.70
CA PRO A 95 -20.59 -0.42 -23.55
C PRO A 95 -19.45 0.47 -24.02
N GLY A 96 -19.70 1.79 -24.01
CA GLY A 96 -18.69 2.77 -24.36
C GLY A 96 -17.45 2.55 -23.50
N PRO A 97 -16.26 2.99 -23.93
CA PRO A 97 -15.05 2.83 -23.14
C PRO A 97 -15.30 3.41 -21.74
N GLY A 98 -15.32 2.52 -20.74
CA GLY A 98 -15.42 2.95 -19.36
C GLY A 98 -14.25 3.88 -19.02
N PRO A 99 -14.36 4.70 -17.96
CA PRO A 99 -13.23 5.50 -17.50
C PRO A 99 -12.00 4.61 -17.31
N ALA A 100 -10.84 5.11 -17.75
CA ALA A 100 -9.59 4.38 -17.61
C ALA A 100 -9.36 4.01 -16.12
N PRO A 101 -8.89 2.79 -15.82
CA PRO A 101 -8.67 2.35 -14.45
C PRO A 101 -7.67 3.25 -13.74
N ASP A 102 -7.88 3.48 -12.44
CA ASP A 102 -7.02 4.33 -11.63
C ASP A 102 -5.58 3.77 -11.58
N PRO A 103 -4.54 4.58 -11.86
CA PRO A 103 -3.15 4.12 -11.86
C PRO A 103 -2.68 3.46 -10.56
N ASP A 104 -3.13 3.94 -9.39
CA ASP A 104 -2.73 3.33 -8.12
C ASP A 104 -3.43 1.99 -7.92
N GLU A 105 -4.68 1.86 -8.35
CA GLU A 105 -5.39 0.58 -8.35
C GLU A 105 -4.71 -0.45 -9.26
N LEU A 106 -4.24 -0.06 -10.45
CA LEU A 106 -3.48 -0.94 -11.34
C LEU A 106 -2.19 -1.44 -10.69
N ILE A 107 -1.37 -0.53 -10.16
CA ILE A 107 -0.11 -0.88 -9.49
C ILE A 107 -0.38 -1.78 -8.29
N ARG A 108 -1.41 -1.49 -7.50
CA ARG A 108 -1.79 -2.30 -6.33
C ARG A 108 -2.23 -3.70 -6.73
N ALA A 109 -3.12 -3.83 -7.71
CA ALA A 109 -3.61 -5.12 -8.18
C ALA A 109 -2.48 -5.96 -8.77
N ALA A 110 -1.59 -5.35 -9.56
CA ALA A 110 -0.41 -6.03 -10.11
C ALA A 110 0.56 -6.47 -9.01
N THR A 111 0.82 -5.60 -8.02
CA THR A 111 1.66 -5.94 -6.86
C THR A 111 1.10 -7.17 -6.14
N GLN A 112 -0.20 -7.17 -5.84
CA GLN A 112 -0.86 -8.31 -5.19
C GLN A 112 -0.74 -9.60 -6.01
N ARG A 113 -1.01 -9.55 -7.33
CA ARG A 113 -0.88 -10.72 -8.21
C ARG A 113 0.55 -11.27 -8.22
N LEU A 114 1.56 -10.39 -8.26
CA LEU A 114 2.96 -10.79 -8.25
C LEU A 114 3.37 -11.40 -6.90
N THR A 115 2.96 -10.80 -5.78
CA THR A 115 3.25 -11.32 -4.44
C THR A 115 2.57 -12.66 -4.21
N ASP A 116 1.31 -12.81 -4.61
CA ASP A 116 0.55 -14.04 -4.43
C ASP A 116 1.16 -15.18 -5.24
N ALA A 117 1.55 -14.90 -6.49
CA ALA A 117 2.23 -15.87 -7.34
C ALA A 117 3.61 -16.27 -6.78
N CYS A 118 4.35 -15.32 -6.20
CA CYS A 118 5.62 -15.59 -5.55
C CYS A 118 5.45 -16.49 -4.31
N LEU A 119 4.50 -16.17 -3.42
CA LEU A 119 4.21 -16.99 -2.24
C LEU A 119 3.75 -18.39 -2.64
N THR A 120 2.88 -18.50 -3.64
CA THR A 120 2.38 -19.79 -4.15
C THR A 120 3.51 -20.66 -4.70
N ARG A 121 4.46 -20.08 -5.45
CA ARG A 121 5.66 -20.81 -5.93
C ARG A 121 6.54 -21.31 -4.79
N GLN A 122 6.50 -20.67 -3.63
CA GLN A 122 7.20 -21.10 -2.42
C GLN A 122 6.38 -22.09 -1.57
N GLY A 123 5.23 -22.55 -2.05
CA GLY A 123 4.34 -23.45 -1.32
C GLY A 123 3.59 -22.78 -0.16
N LEU A 124 3.52 -21.44 -0.15
CA LEU A 124 2.87 -20.65 0.88
C LEU A 124 1.49 -20.17 0.41
N VAL A 125 0.53 -20.17 1.32
CA VAL A 125 -0.81 -19.63 1.06
C VAL A 125 -0.76 -18.10 1.24
N PRO A 126 -1.10 -17.30 0.21
CA PRO A 126 -1.14 -15.85 0.34
C PRO A 126 -2.12 -15.39 1.43
N PRO A 127 -1.76 -14.37 2.23
CA PRO A 127 -2.64 -13.85 3.25
C PRO A 127 -3.85 -13.17 2.59
N ARG A 128 -5.05 -13.74 2.78
CA ARG A 128 -6.28 -13.09 2.34
C ARG A 128 -6.70 -12.03 3.35
N ALA A 129 -7.19 -10.90 2.85
CA ALA A 129 -7.80 -9.88 3.70
C ALA A 129 -9.04 -10.47 4.40
N GLY A 130 -8.95 -10.69 5.71
CA GLY A 130 -10.01 -11.26 6.53
C GLY A 130 -9.68 -11.15 8.03
N PRO A 131 -10.68 -11.30 8.92
CA PRO A 131 -10.47 -11.10 10.35
C PRO A 131 -9.47 -12.10 10.95
N GLY A 132 -8.44 -11.55 11.60
CA GLY A 132 -7.60 -12.09 12.67
C GLY A 132 -7.54 -13.61 12.86
N ARG A 133 -6.80 -14.31 11.98
CA ARG A 133 -6.27 -15.64 12.33
C ARG A 133 -5.20 -15.48 13.43
N PRO A 134 -5.14 -16.40 14.42
CA PRO A 134 -4.05 -16.42 15.39
C PRO A 134 -2.69 -16.55 14.70
N ARG A 135 -1.72 -15.73 15.13
CA ARG A 135 -0.35 -15.75 14.60
C ARG A 135 0.38 -17.02 15.01
N ASP A 136 0.39 -18.00 14.11
CA ASP A 136 1.11 -19.26 14.29
C ASP A 136 2.49 -19.25 13.59
N ALA A 137 3.19 -20.39 13.60
CA ALA A 137 4.49 -20.52 12.93
C ALA A 137 4.39 -20.34 11.40
N GLY A 138 3.24 -20.64 10.79
CA GLY A 138 2.95 -20.40 9.39
C GLY A 138 2.94 -18.91 9.06
N ASP A 139 2.32 -18.09 9.93
CA ASP A 139 2.27 -16.63 9.75
C ASP A 139 3.66 -15.98 9.74
N ARG A 140 4.61 -16.51 10.55
CA ARG A 140 6.01 -16.04 10.53
C ARG A 140 6.71 -16.39 9.21
N ARG A 141 6.49 -17.60 8.68
CA ARG A 141 7.07 -18.01 7.39
C ARG A 141 6.51 -17.18 6.24
N VAL A 142 5.20 -16.95 6.21
CA VAL A 142 4.56 -16.09 5.22
C VAL A 142 5.09 -14.65 5.33
N SER A 143 5.22 -14.11 6.55
CA SER A 143 5.74 -12.76 6.75
C SER A 143 7.18 -12.62 6.26
N ALA A 144 8.06 -13.58 6.59
CA ALA A 144 9.44 -13.60 6.14
C ALA A 144 9.55 -13.71 4.60
N ALA A 145 8.74 -14.56 3.99
CA ALA A 145 8.71 -14.69 2.53
C ALA A 145 8.15 -13.45 1.84
N LEU A 146 7.13 -12.80 2.42
CA LEU A 146 6.50 -11.62 1.85
C LEU A 146 7.40 -10.38 1.95
N PHE A 147 7.97 -10.13 3.13
CA PHE A 147 8.66 -8.89 3.45
C PHE A 147 10.19 -8.96 3.41
N GLY A 148 10.75 -10.17 3.23
CA GLY A 148 12.19 -10.41 3.38
C GLY A 148 12.55 -10.93 4.78
N ALA A 149 13.65 -11.67 4.85
CA ALA A 149 14.21 -12.23 6.08
C ALA A 149 15.70 -11.86 6.26
N GLY A 150 16.35 -11.40 5.19
CA GLY A 150 17.72 -10.89 5.22
C GLY A 150 17.84 -9.53 5.90
N PRO A 151 19.07 -8.99 5.99
CA PRO A 151 19.29 -7.62 6.44
C PRO A 151 18.53 -6.64 5.52
N ALA A 152 18.07 -5.53 6.08
CA ALA A 152 17.53 -4.44 5.25
C ALA A 152 18.68 -3.75 4.52
N GLU A 153 18.69 -3.82 3.20
CA GLU A 153 19.80 -3.30 2.38
C GLU A 153 19.57 -1.85 1.92
N LEU A 154 18.33 -1.36 1.97
CA LEU A 154 18.01 0.03 1.64
C LEU A 154 17.71 0.83 2.90
N SER A 155 18.29 2.03 2.99
CA SER A 155 18.12 2.92 4.13
C SER A 155 18.16 4.38 3.68
N LEU A 156 17.24 5.20 4.19
CA LEU A 156 17.23 6.65 3.95
C LEU A 156 16.93 7.37 5.26
N ALA A 157 17.82 8.29 5.64
CA ALA A 157 17.59 9.22 6.73
C ALA A 157 16.74 10.38 6.23
N LEU A 158 15.66 10.68 6.95
CA LEU A 158 14.78 11.81 6.69
C LEU A 158 15.25 13.04 7.46
N PRO A 159 14.96 14.27 6.96
CA PRO A 159 15.24 15.50 7.69
C PRO A 159 14.57 15.57 9.07
N THR A 160 13.51 14.80 9.30
CA THR A 160 12.83 14.65 10.60
C THR A 160 13.64 13.84 11.64
N GLY A 161 14.80 13.30 11.27
CA GLY A 161 15.63 12.45 12.12
C GLY A 161 15.25 10.96 12.11
N HIS A 162 14.20 10.58 11.39
CA HIS A 162 13.81 9.18 11.23
C HIS A 162 14.62 8.48 10.13
N VAL A 163 14.87 7.18 10.29
CA VAL A 163 15.50 6.35 9.26
C VAL A 163 14.51 5.32 8.75
N VAL A 164 14.17 5.41 7.46
CA VAL A 164 13.34 4.44 6.77
C VAL A 164 14.25 3.35 6.21
N ARG A 165 13.87 2.08 6.40
CA ARG A 165 14.60 0.92 5.89
C ARG A 165 13.69 -0.02 5.12
N ALA A 166 14.22 -0.62 4.06
CA ALA A 166 13.53 -1.64 3.28
C ALA A 166 14.45 -2.83 2.97
N HIS A 167 13.83 -4.00 2.90
CA HIS A 167 14.44 -5.21 2.39
C HIS A 167 14.43 -5.18 0.87
N THR A 168 15.47 -5.73 0.26
CA THR A 168 15.60 -5.97 -1.18
C THR A 168 15.21 -7.41 -1.54
N ASP A 169 15.05 -8.27 -0.53
CA ASP A 169 14.57 -9.65 -0.64
C ASP A 169 13.07 -9.79 -0.30
N GLY A 170 12.54 -10.98 -0.58
CA GLY A 170 11.13 -11.30 -0.38
C GLY A 170 10.24 -10.99 -1.58
N CYS A 171 9.01 -11.49 -1.53
CA CYS A 171 8.06 -11.42 -2.63
C CYS A 171 7.62 -10.00 -2.94
N LEU A 172 7.49 -9.13 -1.94
CA LEU A 172 7.14 -7.73 -2.16
C LEU A 172 8.28 -6.99 -2.86
N ALA A 173 9.51 -7.17 -2.42
CA ALA A 173 10.68 -6.53 -3.03
C ALA A 173 10.84 -6.96 -4.50
N ALA A 174 10.68 -8.26 -4.79
CA ALA A 174 10.68 -8.79 -6.15
C ALA A 174 9.54 -8.21 -7.02
N ALA A 175 8.34 -8.03 -6.46
CA ALA A 175 7.24 -7.39 -7.17
C ALA A 175 7.56 -5.91 -7.49
N GLN A 176 8.10 -5.16 -6.53
CA GLN A 176 8.51 -3.78 -6.75
C GLN A 176 9.61 -3.67 -7.81
N GLN A 177 10.60 -4.56 -7.77
CA GLN A 177 11.64 -4.62 -8.78
C GLN A 177 11.07 -4.95 -10.16
N ARG A 178 10.04 -5.81 -10.26
CA ARG A 178 9.38 -6.07 -11.55
C ARG A 178 8.64 -4.85 -12.10
N LEU A 179 7.89 -4.14 -11.25
CA LEU A 179 7.04 -3.03 -11.66
C LEU A 179 7.84 -1.76 -11.96
N TYR A 180 8.75 -1.39 -11.05
CA TYR A 180 9.51 -0.14 -11.14
C TYR A 180 10.88 -0.32 -11.80
N GLY A 181 11.46 -1.52 -11.73
CA GLY A 181 12.74 -1.89 -12.36
C GLY A 181 14.01 -1.27 -11.79
N ASP A 182 13.90 -0.16 -11.07
CA ASP A 182 14.98 0.43 -10.29
C ASP A 182 14.52 0.54 -8.83
N GLN A 183 14.76 -0.53 -8.07
CA GLN A 183 14.32 -0.61 -6.67
C GLN A 183 15.02 0.43 -5.76
N PRO A 184 16.35 0.68 -5.83
CA PRO A 184 16.98 1.75 -5.06
C PRO A 184 16.45 3.14 -5.41
N GLY A 185 16.31 3.46 -6.70
CA GLY A 185 15.77 4.74 -7.16
C GLY A 185 14.32 4.94 -6.74
N TRP A 186 13.49 3.91 -6.89
CA TRP A 186 12.10 3.90 -6.42
C TRP A 186 12.01 4.10 -4.90
N PHE A 187 12.83 3.40 -4.12
CA PHE A 187 12.84 3.53 -2.67
C PHE A 187 13.17 4.96 -2.25
N ARG A 188 14.24 5.55 -2.82
CA ARG A 188 14.63 6.93 -2.51
C ARG A 188 13.53 7.93 -2.88
N ALA A 189 13.06 7.90 -4.13
CA ALA A 189 12.07 8.85 -4.62
C ALA A 189 10.73 8.72 -3.88
N SER A 190 10.25 7.50 -3.65
CA SER A 190 8.98 7.27 -2.93
C SER A 190 9.04 7.70 -1.47
N VAL A 191 10.15 7.42 -0.78
CA VAL A 191 10.30 7.84 0.62
C VAL A 191 10.36 9.35 0.73
N VAL A 192 11.09 10.05 -0.15
CA VAL A 192 11.13 11.53 -0.17
C VAL A 192 9.75 12.11 -0.46
N VAL A 193 9.10 11.69 -1.56
CA VAL A 193 7.80 12.25 -1.99
C VAL A 193 6.71 12.03 -0.93
N ASN A 194 6.69 10.87 -0.27
CA ASN A 194 5.71 10.58 0.79
C ASN A 194 5.97 11.33 2.10
N ASN A 195 7.15 11.96 2.25
CA ASN A 195 7.54 12.68 3.46
C ASN A 195 7.70 14.20 3.27
N LEU A 196 7.39 14.76 2.10
CA LEU A 196 7.52 16.21 1.84
C LEU A 196 6.73 17.07 2.82
N ARG A 197 5.50 16.66 3.17
CA ARG A 197 4.68 17.40 4.14
C ARG A 197 5.22 17.27 5.58
N PRO A 198 5.51 16.06 6.09
CA PRO A 198 6.24 15.92 7.36
C PRO A 198 7.53 16.74 7.43
N GLU A 199 8.30 16.83 6.34
CA GLU A 199 9.51 17.66 6.28
C GLU A 199 9.19 19.16 6.36
N ALA A 200 8.20 19.63 5.60
CA ALA A 200 7.76 21.03 5.64
C ALA A 200 7.34 21.43 7.06
N ASP A 201 6.51 20.60 7.70
CA ASP A 201 6.04 20.81 9.06
C ASP A 201 7.21 20.83 10.07
N HIS A 202 8.15 19.90 9.94
CA HIS A 202 9.31 19.79 10.84
C HIS A 202 10.31 20.95 10.68
N THR A 203 10.51 21.41 9.45
CA THR A 203 11.49 22.47 9.15
C THR A 203 10.87 23.87 9.19
N HIS A 204 9.58 23.98 9.49
CA HIS A 204 8.81 25.23 9.48
C HIS A 204 8.92 25.98 8.14
N ARG A 205 8.90 25.23 7.03
CA ARG A 205 8.95 25.77 5.66
C ARG A 205 7.63 25.59 4.94
N ASP A 206 7.43 26.39 3.90
CA ASP A 206 6.31 26.19 3.00
C ASP A 206 6.48 24.90 2.17
N LEU A 207 5.36 24.19 1.93
CA LEU A 207 5.39 22.93 1.18
C LEU A 207 5.84 23.13 -0.27
N ALA A 208 5.52 24.26 -0.92
CA ALA A 208 5.99 24.55 -2.27
C ALA A 208 7.51 24.74 -2.29
N GLU A 209 8.07 25.37 -1.25
CA GLU A 209 9.52 25.50 -1.10
C GLU A 209 10.19 24.12 -0.96
N VAL A 210 9.66 23.25 -0.11
CA VAL A 210 10.16 21.88 0.06
C VAL A 210 10.05 21.08 -1.25
N ARG A 211 8.92 21.20 -1.96
CA ARG A 211 8.75 20.57 -3.30
C ARG A 211 9.76 21.09 -4.31
N ALA A 212 10.05 22.39 -4.32
CA ALA A 212 11.04 22.97 -5.22
C ALA A 212 12.45 22.41 -4.97
N ARG A 213 12.80 22.20 -3.69
CA ARG A 213 14.08 21.57 -3.30
C ARG A 213 14.17 20.10 -3.75
N HIS A 214 13.06 19.35 -3.69
CA HIS A 214 12.99 17.93 -4.07
C HIS A 214 12.44 17.68 -5.48
N ARG A 215 12.57 18.66 -6.39
CA ARG A 215 12.01 18.56 -7.76
C ARG A 215 12.55 17.36 -8.55
N ALA A 216 13.79 16.94 -8.28
CA ALA A 216 14.43 15.82 -8.96
C ALA A 216 13.78 14.50 -8.52
N GLU A 217 13.63 14.29 -7.21
CA GLU A 217 12.98 13.11 -6.64
C GLU A 217 11.51 13.01 -7.03
N ILE A 218 10.81 14.15 -7.16
CA ILE A 218 9.44 14.20 -7.69
C ILE A 218 9.41 13.73 -9.15
N ALA A 219 10.30 14.26 -10.00
CA ALA A 219 10.39 13.85 -11.40
C ALA A 219 10.78 12.36 -11.54
N ASP A 220 11.67 11.87 -10.69
CA ASP A 220 12.07 10.46 -10.66
C ASP A 220 10.89 9.57 -10.26
N TRP A 221 10.13 9.96 -9.23
CA TRP A 221 8.93 9.26 -8.80
C TRP A 221 7.89 9.17 -9.92
N GLU A 222 7.65 10.27 -10.65
CA GLU A 222 6.70 10.29 -11.78
C GLU A 222 7.14 9.35 -12.90
N ARG A 223 8.41 9.37 -13.30
CA ARG A 223 8.94 8.47 -14.34
C ARG A 223 8.83 7.00 -13.93
N LEU A 224 9.21 6.69 -12.70
CA LEU A 224 9.13 5.34 -12.15
C LEU A 224 7.68 4.85 -12.05
N ARG A 225 6.76 5.72 -11.63
CA ARG A 225 5.33 5.39 -11.54
C ARG A 225 4.71 5.19 -12.92
N ALA A 226 5.07 5.99 -13.92
CA ALA A 226 4.62 5.78 -15.29
C ALA A 226 5.02 4.40 -15.83
N ARG A 227 6.28 4.01 -15.64
CA ARG A 227 6.75 2.65 -15.96
C ARG A 227 5.95 1.57 -15.22
N ALA A 228 5.74 1.75 -13.92
CA ALA A 228 4.99 0.78 -13.11
C ALA A 228 3.55 0.61 -13.59
N VAL A 229 2.89 1.65 -14.09
CA VAL A 229 1.55 1.55 -14.71
C VAL A 229 1.60 0.70 -15.99
N THR A 230 2.60 0.91 -16.85
CA THR A 230 2.79 0.10 -18.06
C THR A 230 3.00 -1.38 -17.70
N GLU A 231 3.94 -1.67 -16.79
CA GLU A 231 4.22 -3.04 -16.35
C GLU A 231 3.04 -3.67 -15.62
N ALA A 232 2.32 -2.92 -14.78
CA ALA A 232 1.13 -3.40 -14.11
C ALA A 232 0.04 -3.81 -15.10
N THR A 233 -0.16 -3.03 -16.16
CA THR A 233 -1.10 -3.36 -17.23
C THR A 233 -0.70 -4.65 -17.93
N THR A 234 0.59 -4.84 -18.23
CA THR A 234 1.10 -6.09 -18.81
C THR A 234 0.88 -7.28 -17.88
N VAL A 235 1.20 -7.14 -16.58
CA VAL A 235 1.02 -8.19 -15.58
C VAL A 235 -0.45 -8.61 -15.46
N LEU A 236 -1.38 -7.64 -15.50
CA LEU A 236 -2.80 -7.90 -15.32
C LEU A 236 -3.46 -8.47 -16.57
N THR A 237 -3.03 -8.06 -17.77
CA THR A 237 -3.61 -8.54 -19.04
C THR A 237 -2.99 -9.84 -19.55
N SER A 238 -1.76 -10.17 -19.13
CA SER A 238 -1.12 -11.43 -19.53
C SER A 238 -1.85 -12.63 -18.91
N PRO A 239 -2.22 -13.66 -19.70
CA PRO A 239 -2.74 -14.89 -19.15
C PRO A 239 -1.69 -15.55 -18.23
N PRO A 240 -2.09 -16.21 -17.14
CA PRO A 240 -1.15 -16.97 -16.33
C PRO A 240 -0.47 -18.03 -17.21
N PRO A 241 0.82 -18.34 -16.99
CA PRO A 241 1.50 -19.37 -17.74
C PRO A 241 0.74 -20.69 -17.58
N LYS A 242 0.40 -21.34 -18.70
CA LYS A 242 -0.21 -22.66 -18.70
C LYS A 242 0.83 -23.64 -18.15
N GLY A 243 0.74 -23.96 -16.87
CA GLY A 243 1.56 -25.01 -16.28
C GLY A 243 1.09 -26.36 -16.80
N ASN A 244 1.99 -27.11 -17.43
CA ASN A 244 1.81 -28.55 -17.47
C ASN A 244 1.78 -29.06 -16.02
N PRO A 245 0.93 -30.04 -15.69
CA PRO A 245 0.89 -30.60 -14.36
C PRO A 245 2.27 -31.15 -13.98
N PRO A 246 2.65 -31.08 -12.68
CA PRO A 246 3.87 -31.71 -12.21
C PRO A 246 3.83 -33.21 -12.54
N ALA A 247 4.93 -33.71 -13.09
CA ALA A 247 5.16 -35.14 -13.31
C ALA A 247 5.30 -35.90 -11.99
#